data_AF-A0A1F9P8J8-F1
#
_entry.id   AF-A0A1F9P8J8-F1
#
_cell.length_a   1.000
_cell.length_b   1.000
_cell.length_c   1.000
_cell.angle_alpha   90.00
_cell.angle_beta   90.00
_cell.angle_gamma   90.00
#
_symmetry.space_group_name_H-M   'P 1'
#
loop_
_entity.id
_entity.type
_entity.pdbx_description
1 polymer ?
#
loop_
_entity_poly.entity_id
_entity_poly.type
_entity_poly.pdbx_seq_one_letter_code
_entity_poly.pdbx_strand_id
1 'polypeptide(L)'
;MICTNCFEAEYKTAKTELTVTVNGESHVLRDLDCETCPACGEITFTHAQSLEIDKKRIALEFGLKPLLAPDQLKTLRRVLDMKLEDICDLLHIGRNTYGRWERGEVEITPSMNLLVHNLIEKVPSASVNLLENERVVAINKANAPLLGQYVSFGEYIREVIAATKLLPDVVCNSVGIELEELVKIENNDVAPEQIPPEVTARIARFFELPFDNLKRMLNEAFSVFKIKNSVTSVQARSTSYDAKGAAVQTSSINKIVEKLAQKKAGSQEQGQVSEEYLAKVKAVLEQLKKQN
;
A
#
# COMPACT_ATOMS: atom_id res chain seq x y z
N MET A 1 30.99 33.67 -18.09
CA MET A 1 31.26 33.54 -16.63
C MET A 1 32.37 32.52 -16.46
N ILE A 2 33.38 32.79 -15.63
CA ILE A 2 34.45 31.80 -15.36
C ILE A 2 33.87 30.62 -14.58
N CYS A 3 34.34 29.40 -14.86
CA CYS A 3 33.88 28.20 -14.20
C CYS A 3 34.10 28.27 -12.68
N THR A 4 33.04 28.04 -11.91
CA THR A 4 33.09 28.13 -10.45
C THR A 4 33.71 26.90 -9.78
N ASN A 5 33.84 25.78 -10.51
CA ASN A 5 34.47 24.58 -10.01
C ASN A 5 35.99 24.56 -10.22
N CYS A 6 36.48 24.80 -11.46
CA CYS A 6 37.91 24.73 -11.76
C CYS A 6 38.61 26.09 -11.92
N PHE A 7 37.89 27.18 -12.16
CA PHE A 7 38.44 28.52 -12.44
C PHE A 7 39.40 28.61 -13.66
N GLU A 8 39.49 27.57 -14.50
CA GLU A 8 40.44 27.53 -15.63
C GLU A 8 39.87 28.02 -16.95
N ALA A 9 38.54 27.97 -17.14
CA ALA A 9 37.89 28.33 -18.40
C ALA A 9 36.52 28.97 -18.17
N GLU A 10 36.06 29.76 -19.14
CA GLU A 10 34.69 30.27 -19.17
C GLU A 10 33.70 29.19 -19.63
N TYR A 11 32.50 29.21 -19.05
CA TYR A 11 31.41 28.35 -19.53
C TYR A 11 31.04 28.70 -20.97
N LYS A 12 30.69 27.67 -21.76
CA LYS A 12 30.22 27.79 -23.13
C LYS A 12 28.82 27.17 -23.25
N THR A 13 27.98 27.77 -24.09
CA THR A 13 26.65 27.23 -24.39
C THR A 13 26.77 25.83 -24.99
N ALA A 14 26.02 24.88 -24.45
CA ALA A 14 25.99 23.50 -24.89
C ALA A 14 24.56 22.93 -24.76
N LYS A 15 24.40 21.68 -25.19
CA LYS A 15 23.18 20.89 -24.94
C LYS A 15 23.52 19.67 -24.12
N THR A 16 22.63 19.32 -23.22
CA THR A 16 22.74 18.11 -22.40
C THR A 16 21.43 17.33 -22.37
N GLU A 17 21.49 16.15 -21.78
CA GLU A 17 20.33 15.34 -21.41
C GLU A 17 20.24 15.20 -19.88
N LEU A 18 19.02 15.11 -19.36
CA LEU A 18 18.75 14.94 -17.93
C LEU A 18 17.79 13.78 -17.73
N THR A 19 18.19 12.79 -16.92
CA THR A 19 17.30 11.71 -16.51
C THR A 19 16.41 12.17 -15.37
N VAL A 20 15.10 12.02 -15.54
CA VAL A 20 14.07 12.32 -14.55
C VAL A 20 13.27 11.05 -14.28
N THR A 21 13.01 10.75 -13.00
CA THR A 21 12.17 9.61 -12.61
C THR A 21 10.73 10.07 -12.41
N VAL A 22 9.79 9.45 -13.11
CA VAL A 22 8.34 9.67 -12.96
C VAL A 22 7.68 8.31 -12.74
N ASN A 23 6.91 8.15 -11.66
CA ASN A 23 6.26 6.87 -11.29
C ASN A 23 7.21 5.67 -11.17
N GLY A 24 8.49 5.90 -10.83
CA GLY A 24 9.52 4.86 -10.74
C GLY A 24 10.19 4.50 -12.09
N GLU A 25 9.71 5.06 -13.20
CA GLU A 25 10.31 4.90 -14.52
C GLU A 25 11.28 6.05 -14.82
N SER A 26 12.42 5.73 -15.41
CA SER A 26 13.43 6.72 -15.79
C SER A 26 13.18 7.23 -17.21
N HIS A 27 12.97 8.53 -17.34
CA HIS A 27 12.77 9.22 -18.61
C HIS A 27 13.92 10.19 -18.87
N VAL A 28 14.35 10.31 -20.13
CA VAL A 28 15.45 11.21 -20.51
C VAL A 28 14.88 12.44 -21.19
N LEU A 29 15.06 13.60 -20.57
CA LEU A 29 14.83 14.90 -21.19
C LEU A 29 16.04 15.25 -22.06
N ARG A 30 15.84 15.29 -23.38
CA ARG A 30 16.89 15.59 -24.36
C ARG A 30 16.89 17.08 -24.74
N ASP A 31 18.00 17.51 -25.36
CA ASP A 31 18.15 18.85 -25.93
C ASP A 31 17.88 19.97 -24.91
N LEU A 32 18.50 19.87 -23.74
CA LEU A 32 18.43 20.89 -22.69
C LEU A 32 19.58 21.87 -22.85
N ASP A 33 19.26 23.15 -23.08
CA ASP A 33 20.26 24.20 -23.15
C ASP A 33 20.93 24.38 -21.78
N CYS A 34 22.26 24.37 -21.77
CA CYS A 34 23.07 24.54 -20.59
C CYS A 34 24.34 25.34 -20.89
N GLU A 35 25.13 25.63 -19.85
CA GLU A 35 26.50 26.07 -20.03
C GLU A 35 27.46 25.01 -19.48
N THR A 36 28.45 24.59 -20.28
CA THR A 36 29.43 23.56 -19.91
C THR A 36 30.83 24.16 -19.88
N CYS A 37 31.59 23.85 -18.83
CA CYS A 37 33.00 24.21 -18.75
C CYS A 37 33.83 23.28 -19.66
N PRO A 38 34.58 23.79 -20.65
CA PRO A 38 35.39 22.94 -21.53
C PRO A 38 36.61 22.32 -20.84
N ALA A 39 37.04 22.83 -19.68
CA ALA A 39 38.21 22.32 -18.95
C ALA A 39 37.86 21.12 -18.05
N CYS A 40 36.79 21.22 -17.25
CA CYS A 40 36.43 20.19 -16.27
C CYS A 40 35.11 19.46 -16.57
N GLY A 41 34.33 19.90 -17.56
CA GLY A 41 33.05 19.29 -17.92
C GLY A 41 31.88 19.64 -17.00
N GLU A 42 32.06 20.54 -16.01
CA GLU A 42 30.96 21.00 -15.16
C GLU A 42 29.83 21.62 -15.99
N ILE A 43 28.59 21.25 -15.68
CA ILE A 43 27.38 21.77 -16.31
C ILE A 43 26.67 22.68 -15.31
N THR A 44 26.29 23.87 -15.76
CA THR A 44 25.44 24.79 -15.02
C THR A 44 24.23 25.20 -15.86
N PHE A 45 23.16 25.60 -15.18
CA PHE A 45 21.95 26.10 -15.80
C PHE A 45 21.68 27.51 -15.29
N THR A 46 21.38 28.43 -16.20
CA THR A 46 20.81 29.72 -15.84
C THR A 46 19.39 29.54 -15.31
N HIS A 47 18.89 30.52 -14.56
CA HIS A 47 17.52 30.50 -14.06
C HIS A 47 16.48 30.28 -15.18
N ALA A 48 16.65 30.90 -16.34
CA ALA A 48 15.75 30.72 -17.48
C ALA A 48 15.79 29.27 -18.03
N GLN A 49 16.98 28.68 -18.14
CA GLN A 49 17.15 27.29 -18.56
C GLN A 49 16.56 26.31 -17.54
N SER A 50 16.73 26.55 -16.24
CA SER A 50 16.11 25.75 -15.19
C SER A 50 14.58 25.77 -15.30
N LEU A 51 13.97 26.95 -15.53
CA LEU A 51 12.53 27.05 -15.75
C LEU A 51 12.05 26.30 -17.01
N GLU A 52 12.82 26.33 -18.09
CA GLU A 52 12.52 25.55 -19.30
C GLU A 52 12.58 24.04 -19.04
N ILE A 53 13.56 23.58 -18.26
CA ILE A 53 13.69 22.19 -17.84
C ILE A 53 12.49 21.79 -16.99
N ASP A 54 12.10 22.61 -16.02
CA ASP A 54 10.95 22.36 -15.16
C ASP A 54 9.66 22.29 -15.98
N LYS A 55 9.46 23.18 -16.96
CA LYS A 55 8.31 23.08 -17.88
C LYS A 55 8.29 21.77 -18.65
N LYS A 56 9.42 21.35 -19.23
CA LYS A 56 9.54 20.07 -19.96
C LYS A 56 9.24 18.88 -19.03
N ARG A 57 9.77 18.91 -17.81
CA ARG A 57 9.50 17.91 -16.77
C ARG A 57 8.02 17.88 -16.40
N ILE A 58 7.40 19.02 -16.10
CA ILE A 58 6.00 19.11 -15.72
C ILE A 58 5.09 18.62 -16.86
N ALA A 59 5.41 18.99 -18.11
CA ALA A 59 4.68 18.51 -19.28
C ALA A 59 4.75 16.99 -19.44
N LEU A 60 5.92 16.40 -19.17
CA LEU A 60 6.10 14.95 -19.13
C LEU A 60 5.25 14.32 -18.02
N GLU A 61 5.30 14.87 -16.80
CA GLU A 61 4.51 14.37 -15.66
C GLU A 61 2.99 14.44 -15.92
N PHE A 62 2.50 15.49 -16.60
CA PHE A 62 1.09 15.58 -16.99
C PHE A 62 0.62 14.46 -17.92
N GLY A 63 1.50 13.99 -18.83
CA GLY A 63 1.16 12.92 -19.76
C GLY A 63 1.20 11.53 -19.11
N LEU A 64 1.97 11.36 -18.03
CA LEU A 64 2.26 10.05 -17.45
C LEU A 64 1.47 9.73 -16.18
N LYS A 65 1.08 10.74 -15.39
CA LYS A 65 0.32 10.51 -14.16
C LYS A 65 -1.17 10.35 -14.47
N PRO A 66 -1.79 9.18 -14.19
CA PRO A 66 -3.22 8.99 -14.43
C PRO A 66 -4.03 9.95 -13.55
N LEU A 67 -5.19 10.36 -14.06
CA LEU A 67 -6.14 11.17 -13.30
C LEU A 67 -6.68 10.36 -12.12
N LEU A 68 -6.69 10.96 -10.94
CA LEU A 68 -7.23 10.33 -9.75
C LEU A 68 -8.74 10.19 -9.84
N ALA A 69 -9.22 8.98 -9.59
CA ALA A 69 -10.65 8.68 -9.52
C ALA A 69 -11.29 9.28 -8.25
N PRO A 70 -12.62 9.51 -8.23
CA PRO A 70 -13.32 10.06 -7.08
C PRO A 70 -13.06 9.31 -5.76
N ASP A 71 -13.01 7.98 -5.81
CA ASP A 71 -12.76 7.16 -4.62
C ASP A 71 -11.31 7.19 -4.14
N GLN A 72 -10.35 7.47 -5.05
CA GLN A 72 -8.96 7.72 -4.67
C GLN A 72 -8.84 9.05 -3.92
N LEU A 73 -9.55 10.09 -4.33
CA LEU A 73 -9.58 11.38 -3.62
C LEU A 73 -10.20 11.27 -2.22
N LYS A 74 -11.30 10.51 -2.09
CA LYS A 74 -11.88 10.19 -0.76
C LYS A 74 -10.90 9.40 0.09
N THR A 75 -10.21 8.43 -0.51
CA THR A 75 -9.22 7.59 0.18
C THR A 75 -8.06 8.43 0.67
N LEU A 76 -7.51 9.34 -0.14
CA LEU A 76 -6.50 10.30 0.28
C LEU A 76 -6.96 11.06 1.53
N ARG A 77 -8.16 11.65 1.49
CA ARG A 77 -8.69 12.41 2.61
C ARG A 77 -8.83 11.57 3.89
N ARG A 78 -9.28 10.32 3.78
CA ARG A 78 -9.37 9.37 4.91
C ARG A 78 -8.01 8.98 5.46
N VAL A 79 -7.02 8.73 4.60
CA VAL A 79 -5.64 8.41 5.02
C VAL A 79 -5.01 9.56 5.81
N LEU A 80 -5.32 10.80 5.43
CA LEU A 80 -4.85 12.00 6.11
C LEU A 80 -5.67 12.36 7.36
N ASP A 81 -6.75 11.62 7.64
CA ASP A 81 -7.73 11.93 8.70
C ASP A 81 -8.25 13.37 8.63
N MET A 82 -8.50 13.86 7.41
CA MET A 82 -8.93 15.23 7.14
C MET A 82 -10.42 15.32 6.85
N LYS A 83 -11.04 16.42 7.25
CA LYS A 83 -12.36 16.80 6.74
C LYS A 83 -12.22 17.41 5.35
N LEU A 84 -13.37 17.60 4.69
CA LEU A 84 -13.38 18.19 3.35
C LEU A 84 -12.80 19.62 3.38
N GLU A 85 -13.06 20.37 4.45
CA GLU A 85 -12.54 21.73 4.63
C GLU A 85 -11.02 21.73 4.79
N ASP A 86 -10.48 20.83 5.62
CA ASP A 86 -9.04 20.77 5.92
C ASP A 86 -8.21 20.47 4.67
N ILE A 87 -8.65 19.53 3.81
CA ILE A 87 -7.93 19.21 2.57
C ILE A 87 -8.05 20.32 1.53
N CYS A 88 -9.18 21.03 1.51
CA CYS A 88 -9.38 22.18 0.64
C CYS A 88 -8.47 23.35 1.04
N ASP A 89 -8.35 23.61 2.33
CA ASP A 89 -7.46 24.64 2.87
C ASP A 89 -5.99 24.29 2.62
N LEU A 90 -5.61 23.02 2.82
CA LEU A 90 -4.26 22.52 2.54
C LEU A 90 -3.86 22.69 1.07
N LEU A 91 -4.75 22.37 0.15
CA LEU A 91 -4.49 22.44 -1.29
C LEU A 91 -4.79 23.81 -1.89
N HIS A 92 -5.36 24.73 -1.10
CA HIS A 92 -5.91 26.01 -1.55
C HIS A 92 -6.92 25.86 -2.71
N ILE A 93 -7.81 24.87 -2.59
CA ILE A 93 -8.87 24.56 -3.57
C ILE A 93 -10.23 24.88 -2.95
N GLY A 94 -11.14 25.47 -3.73
CA GLY A 94 -12.49 25.75 -3.24
C GLY A 94 -13.24 24.46 -2.85
N ARG A 95 -13.93 24.48 -1.71
CA ARG A 95 -14.72 23.36 -1.16
C ARG A 95 -15.64 22.69 -2.18
N ASN A 96 -16.33 23.48 -2.99
CA ASN A 96 -17.24 22.97 -4.01
C ASN A 96 -16.49 22.22 -5.10
N THR A 97 -15.33 22.71 -5.52
CA THR A 97 -14.52 22.08 -6.57
C THR A 97 -14.03 20.70 -6.13
N TYR A 98 -13.37 20.62 -4.97
CA TYR A 98 -12.86 19.34 -4.47
C TYR A 98 -14.01 18.36 -4.16
N GLY A 99 -15.11 18.85 -3.57
CA GLY A 99 -16.28 18.02 -3.30
C GLY A 99 -16.94 17.45 -4.56
N ARG A 100 -16.94 18.18 -5.68
CA ARG A 100 -17.44 17.68 -6.98
C ARG A 100 -16.56 16.58 -7.54
N TRP A 101 -15.24 16.68 -7.36
CA TRP A 101 -14.31 15.62 -7.74
C TRP A 101 -14.52 14.34 -6.92
N GLU A 102 -14.66 14.45 -5.59
CA GLU A 102 -14.97 13.28 -4.74
C GLU A 102 -16.32 12.63 -5.10
N ARG A 103 -17.30 13.39 -5.59
CA ARG A 103 -18.59 12.84 -6.02
C ARG A 103 -18.59 12.33 -7.47
N GLY A 104 -17.52 12.55 -8.23
CA GLY A 104 -17.46 12.21 -9.65
C GLY A 104 -18.35 13.07 -10.54
N GLU A 105 -18.79 14.24 -10.07
CA GLU A 105 -19.58 15.18 -10.89
C GLU A 105 -18.72 15.88 -11.95
N VAL A 106 -17.42 16.03 -11.68
CA VAL A 106 -16.42 16.62 -12.56
C VAL A 106 -15.10 15.88 -12.37
N GLU A 107 -14.36 15.67 -13.44
CA GLU A 107 -13.01 15.12 -13.37
C GLU A 107 -12.00 16.15 -12.84
N ILE A 108 -10.97 15.66 -12.14
CA ILE A 108 -9.86 16.50 -11.73
C ILE A 108 -9.06 16.94 -12.95
N THR A 109 -8.76 18.24 -13.04
CA THR A 109 -7.93 18.76 -14.15
C THR A 109 -6.49 18.27 -14.00
N PRO A 110 -5.73 18.07 -15.09
CA PRO A 110 -4.34 17.60 -15.02
C PRO A 110 -3.45 18.40 -14.05
N SER A 111 -3.54 19.74 -14.06
CA SER A 111 -2.80 20.63 -13.15
C SER A 111 -3.03 20.33 -11.67
N MET A 112 -4.29 20.19 -11.29
CA MET A 112 -4.69 19.84 -9.92
C MET A 112 -4.36 18.39 -9.58
N ASN A 113 -4.45 17.49 -10.56
CA ASN A 113 -4.06 16.09 -10.38
C ASN A 113 -2.57 15.99 -10.01
N LEU A 114 -1.71 16.75 -10.70
CA LEU A 114 -0.28 16.79 -10.39
C LEU A 114 -0.02 17.34 -8.98
N LEU A 115 -0.73 18.40 -8.57
CA LEU A 115 -0.65 18.93 -7.21
C LEU A 115 -0.99 17.86 -6.16
N VAL A 116 -2.08 17.11 -6.37
CA VAL A 116 -2.51 16.05 -5.45
C VAL A 116 -1.52 14.88 -5.45
N HIS A 117 -1.00 14.46 -6.60
CA HIS A 117 0.06 13.44 -6.67
C HIS A 117 1.33 13.86 -5.92
N ASN A 118 1.75 15.12 -6.03
CA ASN A 118 2.89 15.63 -5.28
C ASN A 118 2.66 15.62 -3.76
N LEU A 119 1.41 15.78 -3.30
CA LEU A 119 1.05 15.59 -1.90
C LEU A 119 1.14 14.09 -1.51
N ILE A 120 0.59 13.20 -2.35
CA ILE A 120 0.61 11.74 -2.12
C ILE A 120 2.05 11.23 -1.97
N GLU A 121 2.95 11.62 -2.87
CA GLU A 121 4.35 11.19 -2.86
C GLU A 121 5.12 11.66 -1.62
N LYS A 122 4.71 12.78 -1.02
CA LYS A 122 5.34 13.33 0.20
C LYS A 122 4.79 12.73 1.50
N VAL A 123 3.68 12.00 1.44
CA VAL A 123 3.03 11.40 2.61
C VAL A 123 3.05 9.88 2.49
N PRO A 124 3.94 9.17 3.22
CA PRO A 124 4.13 7.72 3.06
C PRO A 124 2.86 6.87 3.22
N SER A 125 1.96 7.25 4.12
CA SER A 125 0.68 6.53 4.26
C SER A 125 -0.21 6.72 3.04
N ALA A 126 -0.23 7.91 2.42
CA ALA A 126 -1.01 8.17 1.22
C ALA A 126 -0.43 7.40 0.03
N SER A 127 0.89 7.43 -0.16
CA SER A 127 1.55 6.72 -1.26
C SER A 127 1.27 5.22 -1.22
N VAL A 128 1.40 4.57 -0.05
CA VAL A 128 1.11 3.13 0.12
C VAL A 128 -0.36 2.78 -0.15
N ASN A 129 -1.29 3.66 0.20
CA ASN A 129 -2.72 3.40 0.00
C ASN A 129 -3.18 3.67 -1.45
N LEU A 130 -2.53 4.59 -2.17
CA LEU A 130 -3.01 5.08 -3.47
C LEU A 130 -2.17 4.62 -4.66
N LEU A 131 -0.88 4.35 -4.46
CA LEU A 131 0.07 3.98 -5.50
C LEU A 131 0.46 2.50 -5.34
N GLU A 132 0.16 1.69 -6.34
CA GLU A 132 0.37 0.24 -6.29
C GLU A 132 1.85 -0.14 -6.12
N ASN A 133 2.75 0.51 -6.84
CA ASN A 133 4.19 0.25 -6.75
C ASN A 133 4.73 0.48 -5.32
N GLU A 134 4.36 1.61 -4.71
CA GLU A 134 4.74 1.94 -3.34
C GLU A 134 4.13 0.97 -2.32
N ARG A 135 2.89 0.53 -2.58
CA ARG A 135 2.21 -0.49 -1.77
C ARG A 135 2.98 -1.81 -1.77
N VAL A 136 3.33 -2.31 -2.96
CA VAL A 136 4.06 -3.58 -3.13
C VAL A 136 5.42 -3.51 -2.42
N VAL A 137 6.14 -2.40 -2.55
CA VAL A 137 7.42 -2.19 -1.85
C VAL A 137 7.24 -2.22 -0.33
N ALA A 138 6.22 -1.52 0.19
CA ALA A 138 5.93 -1.49 1.63
C ALA A 138 5.51 -2.86 2.18
N ILE A 139 4.66 -3.59 1.45
CA ILE A 139 4.22 -4.95 1.80
C ILE A 139 5.41 -5.90 1.83
N ASN A 140 6.26 -5.90 0.79
CA ASN A 140 7.44 -6.77 0.74
C ASN A 140 8.40 -6.50 1.91
N LYS A 141 8.57 -5.21 2.28
CA LYS A 141 9.34 -4.82 3.46
C LYS A 141 8.72 -5.33 4.76
N ALA A 142 7.38 -5.28 4.89
CA ALA A 142 6.66 -5.79 6.05
C ALA A 142 6.66 -7.33 6.13
N ASN A 143 6.70 -8.01 4.99
CA ASN A 143 6.75 -9.46 4.89
C ASN A 143 8.08 -10.03 5.38
N ALA A 144 9.21 -9.35 5.11
CA ALA A 144 10.54 -9.83 5.45
C ALA A 144 10.69 -10.40 6.89
N PRO A 145 10.24 -9.73 7.96
CA PRO A 145 10.28 -10.30 9.31
C PRO A 145 9.23 -11.39 9.59
N LEU A 146 8.11 -11.43 8.86
CA LEU A 146 6.96 -12.29 9.17
C LEU A 146 7.01 -13.66 8.48
N LEU A 147 7.61 -13.75 7.28
CA LEU A 147 7.63 -15.00 6.49
C LEU A 147 8.42 -16.13 7.16
N GLY A 148 9.25 -15.85 8.17
CA GLY A 148 9.94 -16.87 8.98
C GLY A 148 9.24 -17.24 10.30
N GLN A 149 8.16 -16.54 10.66
CA GLN A 149 7.52 -16.70 11.96
C GLN A 149 6.32 -17.66 11.91
N TYR A 150 6.02 -18.25 13.06
CA TYR A 150 4.79 -19.04 13.29
C TYR A 150 3.63 -18.11 13.60
N VAL A 151 3.11 -17.45 12.57
CA VAL A 151 1.94 -16.55 12.66
C VAL A 151 0.75 -17.16 11.94
N SER A 152 -0.45 -16.94 12.49
CA SER A 152 -1.70 -17.33 11.80
C SER A 152 -1.96 -16.41 10.60
N PHE A 153 -2.76 -16.87 9.65
CA PHE A 153 -3.14 -16.05 8.48
C PHE A 153 -3.81 -14.73 8.89
N GLY A 154 -4.72 -14.76 9.86
CA GLY A 154 -5.37 -13.56 10.37
C GLY A 154 -4.41 -12.60 11.10
N GLU A 155 -3.48 -13.15 11.89
CA GLU A 155 -2.43 -12.35 12.56
C GLU A 155 -1.50 -11.70 11.55
N TYR A 156 -1.06 -12.44 10.54
CA TYR A 156 -0.26 -11.92 9.45
C TYR A 156 -0.92 -10.70 8.77
N ILE A 157 -2.20 -10.81 8.39
CA ILE A 157 -2.93 -9.71 7.74
C ILE A 157 -2.92 -8.46 8.63
N ARG A 158 -3.24 -8.60 9.93
CA ARG A 158 -3.23 -7.47 10.87
C ARG A 158 -1.86 -6.83 11.01
N GLU A 159 -0.81 -7.63 11.15
CA GLU A 159 0.55 -7.13 11.33
C GLU A 159 1.05 -6.40 10.07
N VAL A 160 0.76 -6.91 8.87
CA VAL A 160 1.10 -6.21 7.62
C VAL A 160 0.29 -4.93 7.45
N ILE A 161 -1.03 -4.95 7.69
CA ILE A 161 -1.88 -3.75 7.63
C ILE A 161 -1.38 -2.68 8.62
N ALA A 162 -1.06 -3.07 9.85
CA ALA A 162 -0.55 -2.16 10.88
C ALA A 162 0.83 -1.58 10.50
N ALA A 163 1.75 -2.43 10.02
CA ALA A 163 3.10 -2.01 9.63
C ALA A 163 3.11 -1.05 8.41
N THR A 164 2.21 -1.29 7.46
CA THR A 164 2.10 -0.50 6.22
C THR A 164 1.15 0.70 6.34
N LYS A 165 0.34 0.76 7.41
CA LYS A 165 -0.76 1.72 7.57
C LYS A 165 -1.76 1.68 6.41
N LEU A 166 -2.00 0.49 5.88
CA LEU A 166 -3.05 0.30 4.88
C LEU A 166 -4.42 0.53 5.52
N LEU A 167 -5.31 1.20 4.80
CA LEU A 167 -6.71 1.29 5.19
C LEU A 167 -7.40 -0.04 4.86
N PRO A 168 -8.21 -0.61 5.77
CA PRO A 168 -8.96 -1.83 5.52
C PRO A 168 -9.79 -1.78 4.24
N ASP A 169 -10.43 -0.64 3.96
CA ASP A 169 -11.24 -0.45 2.76
C ASP A 169 -10.45 -0.62 1.44
N VAL A 170 -9.17 -0.24 1.43
CA VAL A 170 -8.31 -0.42 0.25
C VAL A 170 -8.04 -1.90 0.02
N VAL A 171 -7.81 -2.66 1.09
CA VAL A 171 -7.65 -4.12 1.05
C VAL A 171 -8.95 -4.77 0.57
N CYS A 172 -10.07 -4.44 1.21
CA CYS A 172 -11.40 -4.94 0.88
C CYS A 172 -11.78 -4.71 -0.59
N ASN A 173 -11.61 -3.48 -1.10
CA ASN A 173 -11.91 -3.15 -2.49
C ASN A 173 -11.03 -3.91 -3.49
N SER A 174 -9.76 -4.13 -3.15
CA SER A 174 -8.81 -4.82 -4.03
C SER A 174 -9.04 -6.33 -4.05
N VAL A 175 -9.48 -6.91 -2.92
CA VAL A 175 -9.78 -8.34 -2.78
C VAL A 175 -11.21 -8.66 -3.23
N GLY A 176 -12.13 -7.69 -3.16
CA GLY A 176 -13.55 -7.85 -3.45
C GLY A 176 -14.31 -8.54 -2.31
N ILE A 177 -14.08 -8.11 -1.07
CA ILE A 177 -14.77 -8.57 0.14
C ILE A 177 -15.26 -7.40 0.98
N GLU A 178 -16.25 -7.65 1.83
CA GLU A 178 -16.76 -6.65 2.77
C GLU A 178 -15.86 -6.52 4.01
N LEU A 179 -15.92 -5.37 4.70
CA LEU A 179 -15.11 -5.11 5.89
C LEU A 179 -15.37 -6.13 7.01
N GLU A 180 -16.62 -6.55 7.19
CA GLU A 180 -16.99 -7.55 8.21
C GLU A 180 -16.34 -8.92 7.95
N GLU A 181 -16.18 -9.29 6.67
CA GLU A 181 -15.52 -10.54 6.28
C GLU A 181 -14.02 -10.46 6.56
N LEU A 182 -13.37 -9.34 6.20
CA LEU A 182 -11.97 -9.11 6.52
C LEU A 182 -11.71 -9.21 8.02
N VAL A 183 -12.55 -8.56 8.84
CA VAL A 183 -12.44 -8.61 10.32
C VAL A 183 -12.58 -10.03 10.85
N LYS A 184 -13.49 -10.85 10.30
CA LYS A 184 -13.63 -12.26 10.69
C LYS A 184 -12.39 -13.08 10.34
N ILE A 185 -11.82 -12.85 9.16
CA ILE A 185 -10.59 -13.54 8.71
C ILE A 185 -9.41 -13.15 9.59
N GLU A 186 -9.21 -11.84 9.81
CA GLU A 186 -8.18 -11.32 10.72
C GLU A 186 -8.29 -12.00 12.09
N ASN A 187 -9.49 -12.08 12.65
CA ASN A 187 -9.74 -12.62 13.98
C ASN A 187 -9.79 -14.15 14.08
N ASN A 188 -9.49 -14.87 12.99
CA ASN A 188 -9.61 -16.32 12.92
C ASN A 188 -11.00 -16.81 13.41
N ASP A 189 -12.06 -16.05 13.12
CA ASP A 189 -13.45 -16.35 13.52
C ASP A 189 -14.13 -17.35 12.57
N VAL A 190 -13.50 -17.59 11.41
CA VAL A 190 -13.98 -18.48 10.36
C VAL A 190 -12.89 -19.51 10.09
N ALA A 191 -13.27 -20.78 9.90
CA ALA A 191 -12.31 -21.80 9.53
C ALA A 191 -11.71 -21.47 8.15
N PRO A 192 -10.39 -21.61 7.93
CA PRO A 192 -9.76 -21.41 6.62
C PRO A 192 -10.51 -22.02 5.43
N GLU A 193 -11.05 -23.23 5.57
CA GLU A 193 -11.78 -23.94 4.51
C GLU A 193 -13.15 -23.35 4.17
N GLN A 194 -13.72 -22.53 5.07
CA GLN A 194 -14.97 -21.80 4.84
C GLN A 194 -14.74 -20.49 4.10
N ILE A 195 -13.50 -20.01 4.00
CA ILE A 195 -13.16 -18.84 3.20
C ILE A 195 -13.11 -19.29 1.73
N PRO A 196 -13.84 -18.65 0.80
CA PRO A 196 -13.77 -19.01 -0.61
C PRO A 196 -12.32 -19.03 -1.13
N PRO A 197 -11.89 -20.07 -1.86
CA PRO A 197 -10.52 -20.18 -2.36
C PRO A 197 -10.07 -18.95 -3.17
N GLU A 198 -11.00 -18.32 -3.88
CA GLU A 198 -10.77 -17.11 -4.67
C GLU A 198 -10.43 -15.91 -3.80
N VAL A 199 -11.10 -15.76 -2.65
CA VAL A 199 -10.83 -14.70 -1.69
C VAL A 199 -9.45 -14.91 -1.08
N THR A 200 -9.14 -16.12 -0.62
CA THR A 200 -7.82 -16.47 -0.07
C THR A 200 -6.70 -16.21 -1.08
N ALA A 201 -6.90 -16.59 -2.34
CA ALA A 201 -5.95 -16.33 -3.43
C ALA A 201 -5.76 -14.83 -3.69
N ARG A 202 -6.84 -14.04 -3.71
CA ARG A 202 -6.76 -12.58 -3.89
C ARG A 202 -6.07 -11.87 -2.72
N ILE A 203 -6.34 -12.28 -1.48
CA ILE A 203 -5.63 -11.77 -0.30
C ILE A 203 -4.14 -12.10 -0.41
N ALA A 204 -3.80 -13.36 -0.70
CA ALA A 204 -2.42 -13.79 -0.83
C ALA A 204 -1.68 -13.05 -1.94
N ARG A 205 -2.34 -12.80 -3.08
CA ARG A 205 -1.81 -11.94 -4.16
C ARG A 205 -1.61 -10.51 -3.69
N PHE A 206 -2.63 -9.89 -3.10
CA PHE A 206 -2.56 -8.50 -2.64
C PHE A 206 -1.40 -8.27 -1.67
N PHE A 207 -1.13 -9.23 -0.79
CA PHE A 207 -0.04 -9.17 0.17
C PHE A 207 1.28 -9.81 -0.32
N GLU A 208 1.42 -10.13 -1.61
CA GLU A 208 2.63 -10.72 -2.20
C GLU A 208 3.14 -11.96 -1.43
N LEU A 209 2.22 -12.81 -0.98
CA LEU A 209 2.51 -13.95 -0.12
C LEU A 209 2.84 -15.21 -0.95
N PRO A 210 4.03 -15.82 -0.78
CA PRO A 210 4.34 -17.09 -1.41
C PRO A 210 3.42 -18.22 -0.94
N PHE A 211 3.08 -19.14 -1.84
CA PHE A 211 2.13 -20.22 -1.55
C PHE A 211 2.54 -21.11 -0.37
N ASP A 212 3.84 -21.42 -0.22
CA ASP A 212 4.32 -22.25 0.88
C ASP A 212 4.11 -21.57 2.25
N ASN A 213 4.28 -20.25 2.30
CA ASN A 213 4.03 -19.46 3.51
C ASN A 213 2.52 -19.34 3.78
N LEU A 214 1.71 -19.15 2.73
CA LEU A 214 0.26 -19.18 2.85
C LEU A 214 -0.23 -20.51 3.43
N LYS A 215 0.23 -21.65 2.90
CA LYS A 215 -0.13 -22.98 3.41
C LYS A 215 0.16 -23.10 4.91
N ARG A 216 1.36 -22.67 5.34
CA ARG A 216 1.73 -22.68 6.76
C ARG A 216 0.80 -21.80 7.59
N MET A 217 0.57 -20.56 7.18
CA MET A 217 -0.29 -19.61 7.89
C MET A 217 -1.75 -20.06 8.00
N LEU A 218 -2.28 -20.73 6.96
CA LEU A 218 -3.62 -21.30 6.98
C LEU A 218 -3.74 -22.48 7.95
N ASN A 219 -2.71 -23.34 8.04
CA ASN A 219 -2.68 -24.40 9.05
C ASN A 219 -2.66 -23.84 10.48
N GLU A 220 -1.86 -22.78 10.71
CA GLU A 220 -1.84 -22.10 12.01
C GLU A 220 -3.18 -21.43 12.32
N ALA A 221 -3.83 -20.79 11.35
CA ALA A 221 -5.18 -20.23 11.50
C ALA A 221 -6.20 -21.31 11.87
N PHE A 222 -6.13 -22.49 11.26
CA PHE A 222 -7.00 -23.62 11.58
C PHE A 222 -6.78 -24.15 13.00
N SER A 223 -5.52 -24.22 13.46
CA SER A 223 -5.16 -24.57 14.83
C SER A 223 -5.74 -23.58 15.85
N VAL A 224 -5.56 -22.27 15.59
CA VAL A 224 -6.13 -21.19 16.41
C VAL A 224 -7.65 -21.29 16.48
N PHE A 225 -8.33 -21.50 15.36
CA PHE A 225 -9.78 -21.67 15.29
C PHE A 225 -10.27 -22.88 16.12
N LYS A 226 -9.58 -24.03 16.04
CA LYS A 226 -9.90 -25.21 16.86
C LYS A 226 -9.72 -24.95 18.35
N ILE A 227 -8.65 -24.27 18.75
CA ILE A 227 -8.43 -23.91 20.15
C ILE A 227 -9.56 -22.99 20.63
N LYS A 228 -9.91 -21.98 19.84
CA LYS A 228 -10.98 -21.03 20.15
C LYS A 228 -12.34 -21.73 20.37
N ASN A 229 -12.66 -22.73 19.55
CA ASN A 229 -13.92 -23.47 19.68
C ASN A 229 -13.90 -24.56 20.77
N SER A 230 -12.72 -25.02 21.21
CA SER A 230 -12.59 -26.00 22.29
C SER A 230 -12.48 -25.36 23.67
N VAL A 231 -12.03 -24.11 23.76
CA VAL A 231 -12.09 -23.33 24.99
C VAL A 231 -13.53 -22.89 25.20
N THR A 232 -14.21 -23.51 26.18
CA THR A 232 -15.45 -22.97 26.74
C THR A 232 -15.14 -21.56 27.23
N SER A 233 -15.74 -20.56 26.60
CA SER A 233 -15.48 -19.15 26.88
C SER A 233 -15.84 -18.83 28.34
N VAL A 234 -14.82 -18.82 29.20
CA VAL A 234 -14.93 -18.15 30.50
C VAL A 234 -14.99 -16.66 30.19
N GLN A 235 -16.21 -16.14 29.99
CA GLN A 235 -16.46 -14.72 29.88
C GLN A 235 -16.09 -14.06 31.21
N ALA A 236 -14.84 -13.59 31.31
CA ALA A 236 -14.48 -12.57 32.27
C ALA A 236 -15.35 -11.34 31.95
N ARG A 237 -16.34 -11.06 32.81
CA ARG A 237 -17.23 -9.91 32.68
C ARG A 237 -16.38 -8.63 32.71
N SER A 238 -16.12 -8.07 31.55
CA SER A 238 -15.49 -6.76 31.40
C SER A 238 -16.58 -5.69 31.22
N THR A 239 -16.37 -4.52 31.84
CA THR A 239 -17.39 -3.47 32.02
C THR A 239 -17.48 -2.47 30.86
N SER A 240 -16.82 -2.70 29.72
CA SER A 240 -16.94 -1.81 28.55
C SER A 240 -18.08 -2.28 27.64
N TYR A 241 -19.19 -1.54 27.65
CA TYR A 241 -20.43 -1.87 26.91
C TYR A 241 -20.52 -1.22 25.51
N ASP A 242 -19.46 -0.61 24.99
CA ASP A 242 -19.47 -0.02 23.66
C ASP A 242 -18.90 -0.98 22.59
N ALA A 243 -19.36 -0.83 21.33
CA ALA A 243 -18.94 -1.68 20.22
C ALA A 243 -17.42 -1.65 19.97
N LYS A 244 -16.77 -0.52 20.28
CA LYS A 244 -15.31 -0.38 20.22
C LYS A 244 -14.62 -1.20 21.30
N GLY A 245 -15.12 -1.19 22.55
CA GLY A 245 -14.60 -2.02 23.64
C GLY A 245 -14.73 -3.51 23.34
N ALA A 246 -15.83 -3.94 22.71
CA ALA A 246 -16.01 -5.34 22.29
C ALA A 246 -14.98 -5.77 21.24
N ALA A 247 -14.73 -4.96 20.20
CA ALA A 247 -13.72 -5.27 19.17
C ALA A 247 -12.29 -5.36 19.74
N VAL A 248 -11.93 -4.46 20.65
CA VAL A 248 -10.62 -4.47 21.33
C VAL A 248 -10.45 -5.72 22.20
N GLN A 249 -11.50 -6.15 22.89
CA GLN A 249 -11.48 -7.39 23.68
C GLN A 249 -11.31 -8.63 22.80
N THR A 250 -12.07 -8.72 21.70
CA THR A 250 -11.95 -9.84 20.76
C THR A 250 -10.53 -9.96 20.19
N SER A 251 -9.94 -8.82 19.77
CA SER A 251 -8.56 -8.79 19.29
C SER A 251 -7.55 -9.22 20.37
N SER A 252 -7.76 -8.77 21.62
CA SER A 252 -6.88 -9.14 22.74
C SER A 252 -6.96 -10.62 23.09
N ILE A 253 -8.16 -11.20 23.11
CA ILE A 253 -8.37 -12.63 23.34
C ILE A 253 -7.71 -13.44 22.21
N ASN A 254 -7.88 -13.01 20.95
CA ASN A 254 -7.24 -13.67 19.81
C ASN A 254 -5.72 -13.69 19.94
N LYS A 255 -5.09 -12.57 20.31
CA LYS A 255 -3.64 -12.53 20.55
C LYS A 255 -3.19 -13.50 21.66
N ILE A 256 -4.01 -13.71 22.68
CA ILE A 256 -3.72 -14.68 23.74
C ILE A 256 -3.83 -16.11 23.20
N VAL A 257 -4.89 -16.42 22.45
CA VAL A 257 -5.09 -17.74 21.85
C VAL A 257 -3.98 -18.07 20.84
N GLU A 258 -3.58 -17.10 20.02
CA GLU A 258 -2.47 -17.22 19.07
C GLU A 258 -1.15 -17.55 19.78
N LYS A 259 -0.82 -16.84 20.86
CA LYS A 259 0.36 -17.15 21.69
C LYS A 259 0.30 -18.52 22.36
N LEU A 260 -0.90 -18.97 22.76
CA LEU A 260 -1.10 -20.31 23.31
C LEU A 260 -0.93 -21.39 22.24
N ALA A 261 -1.43 -21.15 21.03
CA ALA A 261 -1.25 -22.04 19.88
C ALA A 261 0.24 -22.18 19.50
N GLN A 262 0.96 -21.06 19.43
CA GLN A 262 2.40 -21.02 19.17
C GLN A 262 3.20 -21.83 20.21
N LYS A 263 2.83 -21.77 21.50
CA LYS A 263 3.48 -22.57 22.55
C LYS A 263 3.17 -24.06 22.46
N LYS A 264 1.97 -24.43 21.99
CA LYS A 264 1.55 -25.84 21.85
C LYS A 264 2.05 -26.51 20.57
N ALA A 265 2.48 -25.75 19.57
CA ALA A 265 2.99 -26.27 18.29
C ALA A 265 4.20 -27.24 18.42
N GLY A 266 4.84 -27.32 19.59
CA GLY A 266 5.87 -28.32 19.89
C GLY A 266 5.36 -29.72 20.24
N SER A 267 4.05 -29.94 20.41
CA SER A 267 3.50 -31.21 20.88
C SER A 267 2.10 -31.50 20.31
N GLN A 268 2.03 -32.51 19.44
CA GLN A 268 0.84 -33.17 18.86
C GLN A 268 0.13 -32.53 17.64
N GLU A 269 -0.31 -33.45 16.77
CA GLU A 269 -1.01 -33.33 15.48
C GLU A 269 -1.76 -32.02 15.28
N GLN A 270 -1.10 -31.08 14.59
CA GLN A 270 -1.75 -29.88 14.09
C GLN A 270 -2.82 -30.29 13.08
N GLY A 271 -4.05 -29.81 13.27
CA GLY A 271 -5.06 -29.92 12.23
C GLY A 271 -4.55 -29.23 10.96
N GLN A 272 -4.56 -29.95 9.84
CA GLN A 272 -4.15 -29.42 8.55
C GLN A 272 -5.38 -29.03 7.73
N VAL A 273 -5.25 -27.95 6.98
CA VAL A 273 -6.22 -27.59 5.94
C VAL A 273 -6.14 -28.66 4.85
N SER A 274 -7.30 -29.07 4.32
CA SER A 274 -7.38 -30.11 3.29
C SER A 274 -6.54 -29.77 2.05
N GLU A 275 -5.84 -30.77 1.53
CA GLU A 275 -5.04 -30.63 0.31
C GLU A 275 -5.91 -30.28 -0.91
N GLU A 276 -7.19 -30.68 -0.92
CA GLU A 276 -8.15 -30.27 -1.96
C GLU A 276 -8.38 -28.76 -1.96
N TYR A 277 -8.59 -28.15 -0.78
CA TYR A 277 -8.74 -26.70 -0.64
C TYR A 277 -7.46 -25.97 -1.10
N LEU A 278 -6.30 -26.43 -0.63
CA LEU A 278 -5.01 -25.86 -1.00
C LEU A 278 -4.72 -25.94 -2.50
N ALA A 279 -5.11 -27.04 -3.15
CA ALA A 279 -4.99 -27.20 -4.60
C ALA A 279 -5.88 -26.19 -5.35
N LYS A 280 -7.11 -25.94 -4.88
CA LYS A 280 -8.00 -24.92 -5.46
C LYS A 280 -7.41 -23.52 -5.32
N VAL A 281 -6.94 -23.15 -4.12
CA VAL A 281 -6.29 -21.84 -3.88
C VAL A 281 -5.06 -21.66 -4.80
N LYS A 282 -4.21 -22.69 -4.92
CA LYS A 282 -3.04 -22.66 -5.81
C LYS A 282 -3.43 -22.45 -7.27
N ALA A 283 -4.45 -23.17 -7.74
CA ALA A 283 -4.93 -23.04 -9.11
C ALA A 283 -5.42 -21.62 -9.40
N VAL A 284 -6.18 -21.01 -8.48
CA VAL A 284 -6.65 -19.61 -8.63
C VAL A 284 -5.49 -18.63 -8.59
N LEU A 285 -4.52 -18.81 -7.69
CA LEU A 285 -3.32 -17.96 -7.63
C LEU A 285 -2.53 -17.96 -8.95
N GLU A 286 -2.34 -19.14 -9.54
CA GLU A 286 -1.65 -19.27 -10.83
C GLU A 286 -2.47 -18.68 -12.00
N GLN A 287 -3.79 -18.72 -11.93
CA GLN A 287 -4.65 -18.04 -12.91
C GLN A 287 -4.52 -16.51 -12.80
N LEU A 288 -4.56 -15.96 -11.57
CA LEU A 288 -4.41 -14.53 -11.35
C LEU A 288 -3.04 -14.02 -11.82
N LYS A 289 -1.96 -14.79 -11.64
CA LYS A 289 -0.62 -14.44 -12.13
C LYS A 289 -0.54 -14.29 -13.65
N LYS A 290 -1.37 -15.02 -14.40
CA LYS A 290 -1.39 -14.97 -15.87
C LYS A 290 -2.20 -13.79 -16.44
N GLN A 291 -2.96 -13.09 -15.61
CA GLN A 291 -3.81 -11.97 -16.01
C GLN A 291 -3.13 -10.60 -15.93
N ASN A 292 -1.90 -10.55 -15.40
CA ASN A 292 -1.02 -9.38 -15.43
C ASN A 292 0.11 -9.61 -16.44
#